data_AF-A0A4U8SCG1-F1
#
_entry.id   AF-A0A4U8SCG1-F1
#
_cell.length_a   1.000
_cell.length_b   1.000
_cell.length_c   1.000
_cell.angle_alpha   90.00
_cell.angle_beta   90.00
_cell.angle_gamma   90.00
#
_symmetry.space_group_name_H-M   'P 1'
#
loop_
_entity.id
_entity.type
_entity.pdbx_description
1 polymer ?
#
loop_
_entity_poly.entity_id
_entity_poly.type
_entity_poly.pdbx_seq_one_letter_code
_entity_poly.pdbx_strand_id
1 'polypeptide(L)' 'MFQYKLMLFGFPDLCRDYDDVLLHLKQVPPQRAITETLDQCYLIDMQTGQKYEISYDNKGLFVKDFKPSK' A
#
# COMPACT_ATOMS: atom_id res chain seq x y z
N MET A 1 -17.15 -5.33 3.28
CA MET A 1 -16.51 -5.95 2.09
C MET A 1 -15.14 -5.31 1.95
N PHE A 2 -14.11 -6.04 1.52
CA PHE A 2 -12.79 -5.46 1.30
C PHE A 2 -12.79 -4.60 0.04
N GLN A 3 -12.21 -3.41 0.09
CA GLN A 3 -12.12 -2.50 -1.06
C GLN A 3 -10.75 -2.55 -1.71
N TYR A 4 -9.69 -2.79 -0.93
CA TYR A 4 -8.33 -2.77 -1.43
C TYR A 4 -7.59 -4.07 -1.10
N LYS A 5 -6.66 -4.44 -1.99
CA LYS A 5 -5.66 -5.47 -1.76
C LYS A 5 -4.29 -4.78 -1.74
N LEU A 6 -3.62 -4.80 -0.60
CA LEU A 6 -2.29 -4.26 -0.43
C LEU A 6 -1.26 -5.39 -0.58
N MET A 7 -0.26 -5.20 -1.42
CA MET A 7 0.87 -6.10 -1.58
C MET A 7 2.11 -5.42 -1.02
N LEU A 8 2.72 -6.02 -0.01
CA LEU A 8 3.96 -5.54 0.61
C LEU A 8 4.97 -6.68 0.67
N PHE A 9 6.12 -6.51 0.00
CA PHE A 9 7.24 -7.46 0.03
C PHE A 9 6.81 -8.93 -0.26
N GLY A 10 5.89 -9.12 -1.20
CA GLY A 10 5.36 -10.44 -1.59
C GLY A 10 4.18 -10.96 -0.75
N PHE A 11 3.77 -10.24 0.30
CA PHE A 11 2.65 -10.61 1.16
C PHE A 11 1.38 -9.81 0.81
N PRO A 12 0.26 -10.48 0.50
CA PRO A 12 -1.04 -9.83 0.32
C PRO A 12 -1.77 -9.59 1.64
N ASP A 13 -2.31 -8.40 1.81
CA ASP A 13 -3.30 -8.04 2.84
C ASP A 13 -4.58 -7.50 2.21
N LEU A 14 -5.73 -7.82 2.80
CA LEU A 14 -7.03 -7.33 2.37
C LEU A 14 -7.50 -6.21 3.31
N CYS A 15 -7.69 -5.01 2.76
CA CYS A 15 -8.06 -3.82 3.50
C CYS A 15 -9.52 -3.45 3.24
N ARG A 16 -10.27 -3.11 4.31
CA ARG A 16 -11.70 -2.77 4.20
C ARG A 16 -11.90 -1.45 3.48
N ASP A 17 -11.02 -0.50 3.74
CA ASP A 17 -11.01 0.86 3.21
C ASP A 17 -9.56 1.37 3.16
N TYR A 18 -9.40 2.65 2.82
CA TYR A 18 -8.09 3.26 2.74
C TYR A 18 -7.45 3.52 4.11
N ASP A 19 -8.23 3.66 5.18
CA ASP A 19 -7.67 3.85 6.53
C ASP A 19 -6.98 2.56 7.00
N ASP A 20 -7.56 1.39 6.70
CA ASP A 20 -6.90 0.09 6.89
C ASP A 20 -5.57 0.00 6.12
N VAL A 21 -5.53 0.48 4.86
CA VAL A 21 -4.28 0.53 4.07
C VAL A 21 -3.21 1.35 4.78
N LEU A 22 -3.58 2.55 5.25
CA LEU A 22 -2.65 3.43 5.97
C LEU A 22 -2.15 2.82 7.28
N LEU A 23 -2.98 2.07 8.00
CA LEU A 23 -2.56 1.35 9.20
C LEU A 23 -1.49 0.30 8.90
N HIS A 24 -1.64 -0.48 7.81
CA HIS A 24 -0.64 -1.47 7.41
C HIS A 24 0.66 -0.80 6.98
N LEU A 25 0.60 0.26 6.16
CA LEU A 25 1.78 0.99 5.70
C LEU A 25 2.58 1.59 6.87
N LYS A 26 1.91 2.09 7.92
CA LYS A 26 2.57 2.61 9.14
C LYS A 26 3.29 1.54 9.96
N GLN A 27 2.86 0.29 9.88
CA GLN A 27 3.50 -0.82 10.61
C GLN A 27 4.78 -1.31 9.91
N VAL A 28 4.96 -0.98 8.64
CA VAL A 28 6.18 -1.32 7.90
C VAL A 28 7.32 -0.42 8.36
N PRO A 29 8.41 -0.98 8.90
CA PRO A 29 9.58 -0.18 9.21
C PRO A 29 10.20 0.38 7.92
N PRO A 30 10.50 1.68 7.83
CA PRO A 30 11.04 2.29 6.62
C PRO A 30 12.40 1.71 6.20
N GLN A 31 13.16 1.12 7.14
CA GLN A 31 14.40 0.42 6.79
C GLN A 31 14.18 -0.79 5.85
N ARG A 32 13.01 -1.43 5.88
CA ARG A 32 12.69 -2.51 4.92
C ARG A 32 12.55 -1.98 3.50
N ALA A 33 11.96 -0.81 3.30
CA ALA A 33 11.83 -0.19 1.98
C ALA A 33 13.19 0.18 1.35
N ILE A 34 14.21 0.44 2.17
CA ILE A 34 15.58 0.77 1.72
C ILE A 34 16.36 -0.49 1.29
N THR A 35 16.01 -1.65 1.83
CA THR A 35 16.81 -2.89 1.72
C THR A 35 16.17 -3.93 0.79
N GLU A 36 14.86 -3.82 0.51
CA GLU A 36 14.07 -4.86 -0.17
C GLU A 36 13.36 -4.35 -1.44
N THR A 37 12.65 -5.26 -2.13
CA THR A 37 11.97 -5.08 -3.43
C THR A 37 10.74 -4.16 -3.36
N LEU A 38 10.94 -2.86 -3.12
CA LEU A 38 9.87 -1.87 -3.13
C LEU A 38 9.08 -1.86 -4.45
N ASP A 39 9.72 -2.14 -5.59
CA ASP A 39 9.08 -2.24 -6.91
C ASP A 39 7.98 -3.32 -6.98
N GLN A 40 7.96 -4.25 -6.01
CA GLN A 40 6.94 -5.29 -5.86
C GLN A 40 5.80 -4.89 -4.93
N CYS A 41 5.88 -3.72 -4.30
CA CYS A 41 4.86 -3.20 -3.39
C CYS A 41 3.83 -2.35 -4.15
N TYR A 42 2.55 -2.68 -4.01
CA TYR A 42 1.47 -1.97 -4.70
C TYR A 42 0.13 -2.14 -4.00
N LEU A 43 -0.78 -1.20 -4.22
CA LEU A 43 -2.18 -1.29 -3.85
C LEU A 43 -3.02 -1.63 -5.09
N ILE A 44 -4.00 -2.51 -4.96
CA ILE A 44 -5.06 -2.69 -5.97
C ILE A 44 -6.38 -2.25 -5.35
N ASP A 45 -7.08 -1.35 -6.03
CA ASP A 45 -8.51 -1.13 -5.81
C ASP A 45 -9.28 -2.28 -6.46
N MET A 46 -10.00 -3.04 -5.64
CA MET A 46 -10.70 -4.24 -6.09
C MET A 46 -12.03 -3.94 -6.77
N GLN A 47 -12.55 -2.72 -6.68
CA GLN A 47 -13.77 -2.31 -7.39
C GLN A 47 -13.44 -1.91 -8.82
N THR A 48 -12.32 -1.22 -9.02
CA THR A 48 -11.91 -0.69 -10.33
C THR A 48 -10.85 -1.54 -11.02
N GLY A 49 -10.13 -2.40 -10.28
CA GLY A 49 -8.95 -3.13 -10.75
C GLY A 49 -7.70 -2.25 -10.87
N GLN A 50 -7.78 -0.96 -10.50
CA GLN A 50 -6.67 -0.03 -10.66
C GLN A 50 -5.55 -0.34 -9.67
N LYS A 51 -4.32 -0.39 -10.19
CA LYS A 51 -3.10 -0.62 -9.42
C LYS A 51 -2.39 0.71 -9.16
N TYR A 52 -1.92 0.89 -7.93
CA TYR A 52 -1.16 2.05 -7.48
C TYR A 52 0.17 1.60 -6.89
N GLU A 53 1.25 2.31 -7.19
CA GLU A 53 2.58 2.02 -6.65
C GLU A 53 2.67 2.43 -5.18
N ILE A 54 3.46 1.69 -4.39
CA ILE A 54 3.87 2.13 -3.06
C ILE A 54 5.24 2.81 -3.17
N SER A 55 5.37 3.98 -2.56
CA SER A 55 6.63 4.70 -2.41
C SER A 55 6.90 4.95 -0.93
N TYR A 56 8.05 5.55 -0.61
CA TYR A 56 8.40 5.89 0.77
C TYR A 56 9.11 7.23 0.84
N ASP A 57 9.00 7.87 2.00
CA ASP A 57 9.75 9.07 2.37
C ASP A 57 10.26 8.94 3.81
N ASN A 58 10.75 10.05 4.37
CA ASN A 58 11.25 10.11 5.75
C ASN A 58 10.18 9.82 6.82
N LYS A 59 8.89 9.77 6.47
CA LYS A 59 7.76 9.50 7.38
C LYS A 59 7.25 8.06 7.28
N GLY A 60 7.62 7.33 6.23
CA GLY A 60 7.22 5.94 6.02
C GLY A 60 6.76 5.66 4.59
N LEU A 61 6.03 4.55 4.42
CA LEU A 61 5.49 4.16 3.12
C LEU A 61 4.16 4.87 2.85
N PHE A 62 3.90 5.19 1.58
CA PHE A 62 2.67 5.81 1.12
C PHE A 62 2.29 5.32 -0.28
N VAL A 63 1.01 5.46 -0.65
CA VAL A 63 0.52 5.12 -1.98
C VAL A 63 0.73 6.31 -2.92
N LYS A 64 1.48 6.12 -3.99
CA LYS A 64 1.86 7.16 -4.93
C LYS A 64 0.68 7.55 -5.83
N ASP A 65 0.51 8.85 -6.05
CA ASP A 65 -0.53 9.44 -6.92
C ASP A 65 -1.97 8.97 -6.61
N PHE A 66 -2.22 8.45 -5.40
CA PHE A 66 -3.52 7.96 -5.00
C PHE A 66 -4.41 9.10 -4.48
N LYS A 67 -5.60 9.20 -5.05
CA LYS A 67 -6.68 10.04 -4.53
C LYS A 67 -7.85 9.13 -4.19
N PRO A 68 -8.19 8.95 -2.89
CA PRO A 68 -9.35 8.17 -2.53
C PRO A 68 -10.60 8.81 -3.17
N SER A 69 -11.37 8.01 -3.90
CA SER A 69 -12.71 8.40 -4.33
C SER A 69 -13.55 8.60 -3.06
N LYS A 70 -14.02 9.83 -2.87
CA LYS A 70 -14.85 10.24 -1.74
C LYS A 70 -16.16 9.47 -1.65
#